data_AF-A0A2A8CZI7-F1
#
_entry.id   AF-A0A2A8CZI7-F1
#
_cell.length_a   1.000
_cell.length_b   1.000
_cell.length_c   1.000
_cell.angle_alpha   90.00
_cell.angle_beta   90.00
_cell.angle_gamma   90.00
#
_symmetry.space_group_name_H-M   'P 1'
#
loop_
_entity.id
_entity.type
_entity.pdbx_description
1 polymer ?
#
loop_
_entity_poly.entity_id
_entity_poly.type
_entity_poly.pdbx_seq_one_letter_code
_entity_poly.pdbx_strand_id
1 'polypeptide(L)'
;MLSRLSLFTLALALILTACSGPPKTADSGDDSSDRGPRPVDRRDREERRATLASVETFDVSQYPTPAAARELDLRHQVPTQLMQGRADEGVTQTIEGFRVQVYSAQDKQAAEEFRERVRQWWAEVQDDAPDDVFRGRLPILVEYGQPYYRVRVGAFADREEAAEALEFVKQEFTDAFVARSTVTVTR
;
A
#
# COMPACT_ATOMS: atom_id res chain seq x y z
N MET A 1 35.69 -19.96 -20.10
CA MET A 1 34.85 -19.25 -19.11
C MET A 1 35.36 -17.82 -18.87
N LEU A 2 35.39 -16.93 -19.87
CA LEU A 2 35.86 -15.53 -19.67
C LEU A 2 35.13 -14.46 -20.51
N SER A 3 34.03 -14.78 -21.19
CA SER A 3 33.37 -13.82 -22.10
C SER A 3 32.08 -13.19 -21.54
N ARG A 4 31.53 -13.69 -20.43
CA ARG A 4 30.26 -13.18 -19.87
C ARG A 4 30.41 -12.10 -18.80
N LEU A 5 31.64 -11.83 -18.34
CA LEU A 5 31.90 -10.82 -17.31
C LEU A 5 31.96 -9.38 -17.86
N SER A 6 32.12 -9.19 -19.18
CA SER A 6 32.32 -7.88 -19.80
C SER A 6 31.04 -7.15 -20.21
N LEU A 7 29.88 -7.82 -20.19
CA LEU A 7 28.58 -7.20 -20.53
C LEU A 7 27.88 -6.55 -19.33
N PHE A 8 28.23 -6.94 -18.10
CA PHE A 8 27.63 -6.38 -16.89
C PHE A 8 28.16 -4.98 -16.53
N THR A 9 29.35 -4.62 -16.99
CA THR A 9 29.95 -3.29 -16.74
C THR A 9 29.36 -2.18 -17.60
N LEU A 10 28.77 -2.49 -18.77
CA LEU A 10 28.15 -1.47 -19.64
C LEU A 10 26.72 -1.10 -19.19
N ALA A 11 26.01 -2.02 -18.51
CA ALA A 11 24.63 -1.79 -18.07
C ALA A 11 24.52 -0.91 -16.81
N LEU A 12 25.60 -0.81 -16.00
CA LEU A 12 25.61 -0.02 -14.77
C LEU A 12 25.79 1.49 -15.01
N ALA A 13 26.34 1.89 -16.17
CA ALA A 13 26.61 3.29 -16.49
C ALA A 13 25.37 4.08 -16.96
N LEU A 14 24.25 3.41 -17.25
CA LEU A 14 23.07 4.04 -17.86
C LEU A 14 21.98 4.45 -16.85
N ILE A 15 22.18 4.19 -15.56
CA ILE A 15 21.15 4.42 -14.50
C ILE A 15 21.37 5.76 -13.76
N LEU A 16 22.47 6.47 -14.01
CA LEU A 16 22.87 7.67 -13.23
C LEU A 16 22.46 9.03 -13.84
N THR A 17 21.65 9.07 -14.92
CA THR A 17 21.30 10.32 -15.63
C THR A 17 19.81 10.67 -15.59
N ALA A 18 19.16 10.52 -14.44
CA ALA A 18 17.75 10.91 -14.27
C ALA A 18 17.48 11.70 -12.98
N CYS A 19 18.08 12.88 -12.85
CA CYS A 19 17.62 13.95 -11.95
C CYS A 19 17.86 15.31 -12.60
N SER A 20 16.95 15.72 -13.50
CA SER A 20 16.83 17.11 -13.97
C SER A 20 15.39 17.54 -13.72
N GLY A 21 15.16 18.26 -12.62
CA GLY A 21 13.87 18.85 -12.28
C GLY A 21 13.69 20.21 -12.98
N PRO A 22 12.47 20.58 -13.39
CA PRO A 22 12.24 21.84 -14.09
C PRO A 22 12.43 23.05 -13.16
N PRO A 23 13.03 24.16 -13.63
CA PRO A 23 13.16 25.39 -12.85
C PRO A 23 11.80 26.08 -12.65
N LYS A 24 11.62 26.65 -11.45
CA LYS A 24 10.49 27.50 -11.05
C LYS A 24 10.34 28.69 -12.01
N THR A 25 9.13 28.88 -12.53
CA THR A 25 8.71 30.12 -13.18
C THR A 25 8.74 31.27 -12.17
N ALA A 26 9.56 32.28 -12.46
CA ALA A 26 9.53 33.56 -11.79
C ALA A 26 8.31 34.34 -12.30
N ASP A 27 7.44 34.70 -11.37
CA ASP A 27 6.35 35.65 -11.56
C ASP A 27 6.94 37.06 -11.64
N SER A 28 7.18 37.53 -12.86
CA SER A 28 7.54 38.92 -13.11
C SER A 28 6.26 39.74 -13.09
N GLY A 29 5.93 40.25 -11.91
CA GLY A 29 4.93 41.29 -11.73
C GLY A 29 5.33 42.54 -12.50
N ASP A 30 4.43 42.93 -13.40
CA ASP A 30 4.51 44.11 -14.24
C ASP A 30 4.13 45.38 -13.47
N ASP A 31 4.79 46.45 -13.87
CA ASP A 31 4.45 47.87 -13.80
C ASP A 31 3.86 48.49 -12.52
N SER A 32 4.65 49.41 -11.94
CA SER A 32 4.09 50.71 -11.55
C SER A 32 5.21 51.74 -11.37
N SER A 33 5.55 52.44 -12.45
CA SER A 33 5.95 53.84 -12.32
C SER A 33 4.69 54.67 -12.11
N ASP A 34 4.42 55.14 -10.89
CA ASP A 34 3.54 56.30 -10.76
C ASP A 34 3.92 57.26 -9.65
N ARG A 35 3.80 58.51 -10.05
CA ARG A 35 4.25 59.76 -9.49
C ARG A 35 3.31 60.10 -8.35
N GLY A 36 3.80 60.05 -7.11
CA GLY A 36 3.01 60.38 -5.92
C GLY A 36 2.29 61.73 -6.06
N PRO A 37 0.96 61.81 -5.86
CA PRO A 37 0.25 63.07 -5.93
C PRO A 37 0.55 63.95 -4.71
N ARG A 38 0.73 65.25 -4.98
CA ARG A 38 0.91 66.31 -3.96
C ARG A 38 -0.28 66.36 -2.99
N PRO A 39 -0.08 66.80 -1.74
CA PRO A 39 -1.17 66.89 -0.77
C PRO A 39 -2.20 67.91 -1.26
N VAL A 40 -3.40 67.42 -1.56
CA VAL A 40 -4.57 68.23 -1.92
C VAL A 40 -5.14 68.86 -0.65
N ASP A 41 -5.40 70.15 -0.71
CA ASP A 41 -5.98 70.95 0.36
C ASP A 41 -7.33 70.36 0.82
N ARG A 42 -7.56 70.34 2.14
CA ARG A 42 -8.64 69.60 2.80
C ARG A 42 -10.04 70.09 2.43
N ARG A 43 -10.14 71.28 1.82
CA ARG A 43 -11.42 71.93 1.45
C ARG A 43 -12.03 71.40 0.15
N ASP A 44 -11.24 70.80 -0.74
CA ASP A 44 -11.76 70.21 -2.00
C ASP A 44 -12.31 68.78 -1.81
N ARG A 45 -12.04 68.16 -0.65
CA ARG A 45 -12.46 66.77 -0.37
C ARG A 45 -13.93 66.65 -0.01
N GLU A 46 -14.54 67.70 0.53
CA GLU A 46 -15.96 67.68 0.92
C GLU A 46 -16.89 67.86 -0.28
N GLU A 47 -16.51 68.64 -1.30
CA GLU A 47 -17.35 68.85 -2.49
C GLU A 47 -17.29 67.67 -3.48
N ARG A 48 -16.14 66.97 -3.60
CA ARG A 48 -16.06 65.72 -4.40
C ARG A 48 -16.66 64.49 -3.73
N ARG A 49 -16.91 64.54 -2.42
CA ARG A 49 -17.61 63.47 -1.69
C ARG A 49 -19.12 63.47 -1.94
N ALA A 50 -19.66 64.56 -2.46
CA ALA A 50 -21.10 64.73 -2.67
C ALA A 50 -21.59 64.31 -4.07
N THR A 51 -20.83 63.50 -4.82
CA THR A 51 -21.26 63.04 -6.16
C THR A 51 -20.79 61.62 -6.49
N LEU A 52 -20.60 60.76 -5.48
CA LEU A 52 -20.27 59.35 -5.66
C LEU A 52 -21.03 58.51 -4.62
N ALA A 53 -22.35 58.37 -4.82
CA ALA A 53 -23.18 57.25 -4.35
C ALA A 53 -24.68 57.57 -4.54
N SER A 54 -25.13 57.80 -5.78
CA SER A 54 -26.42 57.23 -6.14
C SER A 54 -26.08 55.81 -6.58
N VAL A 55 -26.23 54.87 -5.65
CA VAL A 55 -25.76 53.49 -5.84
C VAL A 55 -26.62 52.86 -6.92
N GLU A 56 -26.09 52.74 -8.13
CA GLU A 56 -26.69 51.93 -9.18
C GLU A 56 -26.63 50.48 -8.68
N THR A 57 -27.76 49.98 -8.16
CA THR A 57 -27.85 48.60 -7.67
C THR A 57 -27.85 47.71 -8.90
N PHE A 58 -26.68 47.21 -9.25
CA PHE A 58 -26.51 46.30 -10.38
C PHE A 58 -27.15 44.95 -10.05
N ASP A 59 -28.34 44.71 -10.61
CA ASP A 59 -29.07 43.47 -10.44
C ASP A 59 -28.51 42.39 -11.38
N VAL A 60 -27.64 41.55 -10.85
CA VAL A 60 -26.98 40.46 -11.58
C VAL A 60 -27.99 39.44 -12.14
N SER A 61 -29.19 39.33 -11.55
CA SER A 61 -30.20 38.38 -12.00
C SER A 61 -30.77 38.71 -13.40
N GLN A 62 -30.63 39.96 -13.83
CA GLN A 62 -31.06 40.44 -15.15
C GLN A 62 -30.11 40.01 -16.28
N TYR A 63 -28.94 39.48 -15.94
CA TYR A 63 -27.97 38.93 -16.89
C TYR A 63 -27.79 37.43 -16.64
N PRO A 64 -28.82 36.60 -16.86
CA PRO A 64 -28.68 35.16 -16.73
C PRO A 64 -27.67 34.69 -17.77
N THR A 65 -26.49 34.28 -17.31
CA THR A 65 -25.54 33.57 -18.16
C THR A 65 -26.04 32.14 -18.23
N PRO A 66 -26.51 31.64 -19.38
CA PRO A 66 -26.84 30.23 -19.50
C PRO A 66 -25.56 29.45 -19.21
N ALA A 67 -25.56 28.67 -18.13
CA ALA A 67 -24.50 27.72 -17.90
C ALA A 67 -24.46 26.82 -19.13
N ALA A 68 -23.33 26.84 -19.85
CA ALA A 68 -23.14 25.89 -20.94
C ALA A 68 -23.34 24.50 -20.35
N ALA A 69 -24.40 23.81 -20.76
CA ALA A 69 -24.70 22.46 -20.32
C ALA A 69 -23.58 21.55 -20.83
N ARG A 70 -22.51 21.42 -20.03
CA ARG A 70 -21.48 20.44 -20.24
C ARG A 70 -22.03 19.16 -19.65
N GLU A 71 -22.37 18.22 -20.51
CA GLU A 71 -22.63 16.85 -20.10
C GLU A 71 -21.35 16.31 -19.48
N LEU A 72 -21.32 16.26 -18.15
CA LEU A 72 -20.15 15.87 -17.39
C LEU A 72 -20.19 14.34 -17.26
N ASP A 73 -19.42 13.64 -18.08
CA ASP A 73 -19.20 12.19 -17.93
C ASP A 73 -18.33 11.95 -16.67
N LEU A 74 -18.98 11.95 -15.50
CA LEU A 74 -18.33 11.80 -14.20
C LEU A 74 -18.13 10.32 -13.90
N ARG A 75 -17.03 9.76 -14.42
CA ARG A 75 -16.61 8.38 -14.13
C ARG A 75 -15.91 8.32 -12.78
N HIS A 76 -16.50 7.58 -11.83
CA HIS A 76 -15.85 7.28 -10.57
C HIS A 76 -14.74 6.26 -10.82
N GLN A 77 -13.50 6.66 -10.52
CA GLN A 77 -12.32 5.77 -10.61
C GLN A 77 -12.18 4.86 -9.38
N VAL A 78 -13.13 4.91 -8.45
CA VAL A 78 -13.11 4.15 -7.21
C VAL A 78 -13.74 2.78 -7.46
N PRO A 79 -13.02 1.67 -7.16
CA PRO A 79 -13.58 0.32 -7.23
C PRO A 79 -14.90 0.19 -6.45
N THR A 80 -15.85 -0.57 -6.99
CA THR A 80 -17.19 -0.73 -6.41
C THR A 80 -17.16 -1.33 -5.00
N GLN A 81 -16.15 -2.13 -4.68
CA GLN A 81 -15.93 -2.71 -3.35
C GLN A 81 -15.72 -1.62 -2.29
N LEU A 82 -14.91 -0.60 -2.60
CA LEU A 82 -14.68 0.53 -1.70
C LEU A 82 -15.94 1.40 -1.54
N MET A 83 -16.74 1.53 -2.60
CA MET A 83 -17.99 2.27 -2.54
C MET A 83 -19.09 1.57 -1.74
N GLN A 84 -18.97 0.26 -1.56
CA GLN A 84 -19.91 -0.56 -0.80
C GLN A 84 -19.45 -0.80 0.65
N GLY A 85 -18.39 -0.13 1.10
CA GLY A 85 -17.84 -0.33 2.44
C GLY A 85 -17.16 -1.69 2.63
N ARG A 86 -16.87 -2.41 1.53
CA ARG A 86 -16.20 -3.72 1.53
C ARG A 86 -14.70 -3.56 1.32
N ALA A 87 -14.13 -2.53 1.93
CA ALA A 87 -12.69 -2.28 1.87
C ALA A 87 -11.89 -3.38 2.57
N ASP A 88 -12.52 -4.10 3.50
CA ASP A 88 -11.90 -5.15 4.31
C ASP A 88 -11.96 -6.55 3.67
N GLU A 89 -12.79 -6.76 2.63
CA GLU A 89 -12.89 -8.05 1.95
C GLU A 89 -11.62 -8.35 1.14
N GLY A 90 -10.98 -9.49 1.44
CA GLY A 90 -9.71 -9.87 0.81
C GLY A 90 -8.52 -9.13 1.39
N VAL A 91 -8.71 -8.33 2.46
CA VAL A 91 -7.60 -7.70 3.15
C VAL A 91 -6.83 -8.75 3.92
N THR A 92 -5.53 -8.75 3.67
CA THR A 92 -4.59 -9.62 4.35
C THR A 92 -4.17 -8.94 5.64
N GLN A 93 -4.52 -9.54 6.79
CA GLN A 93 -4.20 -9.01 8.12
C GLN A 93 -3.15 -9.87 8.80
N THR A 94 -2.21 -9.22 9.47
CA THR A 94 -1.18 -9.86 10.28
C THR A 94 -1.64 -9.85 11.73
N ILE A 95 -1.92 -11.03 12.29
CA ILE A 95 -2.46 -11.20 13.64
C ILE A 95 -1.58 -12.14 14.46
N GLU A 96 -1.72 -12.07 15.79
CA GLU A 96 -1.23 -13.11 16.70
C GLU A 96 -2.04 -14.40 16.45
N GLY A 97 -1.35 -15.50 16.20
CA GLY A 97 -1.99 -16.79 15.95
C GLY A 97 -1.04 -17.95 16.18
N PHE A 98 -1.19 -19.00 15.38
CA PHE A 98 -0.57 -20.28 15.62
C PHE A 98 -0.01 -20.90 14.34
N ARG A 99 1.09 -21.62 14.51
CA ARG A 99 1.69 -22.47 13.48
C ARG A 99 2.09 -23.79 14.10
N VAL A 100 2.20 -24.83 13.29
CA VAL A 100 2.73 -26.12 13.73
C VAL A 100 4.23 -26.14 13.47
N GLN A 101 5.04 -26.30 14.52
CA GLN A 101 6.48 -26.51 14.39
C GLN A 101 6.75 -27.99 14.19
N VAL A 102 7.46 -28.33 13.12
CA VAL A 102 7.78 -29.73 12.75
C VAL A 102 9.24 -30.08 12.97
N TYR A 103 10.12 -29.08 12.99
CA TYR A 103 11.56 -29.30 13.15
C TYR A 103 12.29 -28.07 13.69
N SER A 104 13.47 -28.29 14.27
CA SER A 104 14.40 -27.24 14.63
C SER A 104 15.86 -27.71 14.51
N ALA A 105 16.73 -26.85 13.99
CA ALA A 105 18.17 -27.11 13.85
C ALA A 105 18.99 -25.87 14.21
N GLN A 106 20.24 -26.06 14.65
CA GLN A 106 21.18 -24.93 14.83
C GLN A 106 21.74 -24.44 13.49
N ASP A 107 21.82 -25.33 12.53
CA ASP A 107 22.27 -25.05 11.18
C ASP A 107 21.09 -24.66 10.27
N LYS A 108 21.27 -23.59 9.50
CA LYS A 108 20.26 -23.08 8.56
C LYS A 108 20.04 -24.06 7.41
N GLN A 109 21.11 -24.66 6.90
CA GLN A 109 21.00 -25.56 5.76
C GLN A 109 20.15 -26.79 6.12
N ALA A 110 20.40 -27.41 7.27
CA ALA A 110 19.57 -28.50 7.78
C ALA A 110 18.08 -28.13 7.90
N ALA A 111 17.76 -26.89 8.32
CA ALA A 111 16.37 -26.44 8.40
C ALA A 111 15.72 -26.24 7.02
N GLU A 112 16.45 -25.72 6.04
CA GLU A 112 15.94 -25.57 4.66
C GLU A 112 15.77 -26.93 3.97
N GLU A 113 16.70 -27.87 4.16
CA GLU A 113 16.57 -29.24 3.66
C GLU A 113 15.34 -29.93 4.25
N PHE A 114 15.09 -29.75 5.55
CA PHE A 114 13.88 -30.27 6.19
C PHE A 114 12.62 -29.60 5.63
N ARG A 115 12.65 -28.29 5.36
CA ARG A 115 11.52 -27.58 4.73
C ARG A 115 11.20 -28.15 3.34
N GLU A 116 12.20 -28.49 2.54
CA GLU A 116 11.95 -29.12 1.24
C GLU A 116 11.37 -30.53 1.38
N ARG A 117 11.78 -31.31 2.39
CA ARG A 117 11.12 -32.59 2.71
C ARG A 117 9.64 -32.41 3.06
N VAL A 118 9.31 -31.43 3.89
CA VAL A 118 7.91 -31.12 4.24
C VAL A 118 7.12 -30.70 3.00
N ARG A 119 7.74 -29.96 2.08
CA ARG A 119 7.12 -29.56 0.82
C ARG A 119 6.81 -30.74 -0.08
N GLN A 120 7.75 -31.68 -0.20
CA GLN A 120 7.57 -32.91 -0.97
C GLN A 120 6.45 -33.76 -0.39
N TRP A 121 6.48 -34.00 0.92
CA TRP A 121 5.41 -34.70 1.63
C TRP A 121 4.04 -34.04 1.39
N TRP A 122 3.93 -32.72 1.54
CA TRP A 122 2.67 -32.02 1.33
C TRP A 122 2.14 -32.21 -0.09
N ALA A 123 3.01 -32.19 -1.11
CA ALA A 123 2.59 -32.40 -2.49
C ALA A 123 2.01 -33.81 -2.74
N GLU A 124 2.36 -34.79 -1.91
CA GLU A 124 1.84 -36.16 -1.99
C GLU A 124 0.51 -36.34 -1.26
N VAL A 125 0.30 -35.61 -0.15
CA VAL A 125 -0.86 -35.82 0.74
C VAL A 125 -1.90 -34.69 0.72
N GLN A 126 -1.66 -33.60 -0.01
CA GLN A 126 -2.54 -32.42 0.00
C GLN A 126 -3.98 -32.73 -0.39
N ASP A 127 -4.22 -33.75 -1.22
CA ASP A 127 -5.55 -34.13 -1.69
C ASP A 127 -6.37 -34.86 -0.62
N ASP A 128 -5.70 -35.44 0.39
CA ASP A 128 -6.31 -36.10 1.54
C ASP A 128 -6.39 -35.17 2.77
N ALA A 129 -5.85 -33.96 2.68
CA ALA A 129 -5.81 -33.02 3.79
C ALA A 129 -7.19 -32.38 4.04
N PRO A 130 -7.55 -32.10 5.31
CA PRO A 130 -8.79 -31.38 5.63
C PRO A 130 -8.84 -30.00 4.96
N ASP A 131 -9.75 -29.85 4.00
CA ASP A 131 -9.90 -28.64 3.19
C ASP A 131 -10.33 -27.42 4.02
N ASP A 132 -11.11 -27.63 5.07
CA ASP A 132 -11.55 -26.59 6.01
C ASP A 132 -10.39 -25.97 6.78
N VAL A 133 -9.41 -26.78 7.17
CA VAL A 133 -8.22 -26.35 7.93
C VAL A 133 -7.14 -25.78 7.03
N PHE A 134 -6.78 -26.49 5.95
CA PHE A 134 -5.63 -26.12 5.11
C PHE A 134 -6.02 -25.25 3.91
N ARG A 135 -7.30 -25.26 3.48
CA ARG A 135 -7.81 -24.46 2.35
C ARG A 135 -6.97 -24.65 1.08
N GLY A 136 -6.55 -25.90 0.84
CA GLY A 136 -5.69 -26.30 -0.27
C GLY A 136 -4.25 -25.74 -0.24
N ARG A 137 -3.79 -25.18 0.89
CA ARG A 137 -2.44 -24.59 0.99
C ARG A 137 -1.79 -24.83 2.35
N LEU A 138 -0.52 -25.22 2.31
CA LEU A 138 0.32 -25.30 3.51
C LEU A 138 1.49 -24.30 3.41
N PRO A 139 1.38 -23.09 4.01
CA PRO A 139 2.51 -22.19 4.11
C PRO A 139 3.63 -22.82 4.96
N ILE A 140 4.82 -23.03 4.38
CA ILE A 140 5.99 -23.60 5.07
C ILE A 140 7.09 -22.54 5.13
N LEU A 141 7.57 -22.22 6.34
CA LEU A 141 8.62 -21.25 6.57
C LEU A 141 9.72 -21.76 7.51
N VAL A 142 10.90 -21.16 7.39
CA VAL A 142 12.01 -21.30 8.35
C VAL A 142 12.12 -19.99 9.11
N GLU A 143 11.88 -20.03 10.42
CA GLU A 143 11.96 -18.89 11.33
C GLU A 143 13.25 -18.99 12.15
N TYR A 144 14.06 -17.93 12.17
CA TYR A 144 15.22 -17.88 13.05
C TYR A 144 14.82 -17.36 14.44
N GLY A 145 14.96 -18.21 15.46
CA GLY A 145 14.77 -17.86 16.85
C GLY A 145 15.95 -18.35 17.67
N GLN A 146 16.84 -17.42 18.07
CA GLN A 146 18.14 -17.75 18.66
C GLN A 146 18.04 -18.83 19.75
N PRO A 147 18.89 -19.87 19.73
CA PRO A 147 19.98 -20.15 18.77
C PRO A 147 19.60 -21.09 17.60
N TYR A 148 18.31 -21.27 17.30
CA TYR A 148 17.81 -22.29 16.36
C TYR A 148 17.05 -21.71 15.17
N TYR A 149 17.10 -22.40 14.04
CA TYR A 149 16.19 -22.28 12.91
C TYR A 149 15.04 -23.26 13.10
N ARG A 150 13.80 -22.77 13.09
CA ARG A 150 12.57 -23.55 13.33
C ARG A 150 11.78 -23.66 12.04
N VAL A 151 11.45 -24.88 11.64
CA VAL A 151 10.57 -25.13 10.50
C VAL A 151 9.13 -25.16 11.00
N ARG A 152 8.32 -24.25 10.46
CA ARG A 152 6.92 -24.08 10.85
C ARG A 152 6.01 -24.17 9.63
N VAL A 153 4.86 -24.79 9.82
CA VAL A 153 3.86 -25.02 8.78
C VAL A 153 2.51 -24.45 9.19
N GLY A 154 1.71 -24.11 8.18
CA GLY A 154 0.38 -23.57 8.38
C GLY A 154 0.40 -22.12 8.87
N ALA A 155 -0.78 -21.52 8.91
CA ALA A 155 -1.01 -20.17 9.41
C ALA A 155 -2.45 -20.11 9.92
N PHE A 156 -2.63 -20.28 11.22
CA PHE A 156 -3.95 -20.48 11.84
C PHE A 156 -4.24 -19.32 12.80
N ALA A 157 -5.46 -18.79 12.72
CA ALA A 157 -5.89 -17.73 13.63
C ALA A 157 -6.18 -18.30 15.02
N ASP A 158 -6.80 -19.48 15.06
CA ASP A 158 -7.30 -20.11 16.27
C ASP A 158 -6.45 -21.33 16.66
N ARG A 159 -6.40 -21.61 17.97
CA ARG A 159 -5.59 -22.70 18.49
C ARG A 159 -6.17 -24.06 18.14
N GLU A 160 -7.50 -24.14 18.09
CA GLU A 160 -8.28 -25.32 17.77
C GLU A 160 -8.02 -25.76 16.32
N GLU A 161 -8.06 -24.83 15.36
CA GLU A 161 -7.72 -25.07 13.95
C GLU A 161 -6.27 -25.58 13.82
N ALA A 162 -5.33 -24.96 14.56
CA ALA A 162 -3.94 -25.42 14.59
C ALA A 162 -3.76 -26.82 15.22
N ALA A 163 -4.61 -27.19 16.18
CA ALA A 163 -4.58 -28.50 16.82
C ALA A 163 -5.13 -29.58 15.88
N GLU A 164 -6.17 -29.28 15.11
CA GLU A 164 -6.67 -30.19 14.07
C GLU A 164 -5.63 -30.39 12.97
N ALA A 165 -5.01 -29.30 12.50
CA ALA A 165 -3.88 -29.38 11.57
C ALA A 165 -2.73 -30.23 12.12
N LEU A 166 -2.44 -30.11 13.42
CA LEU A 166 -1.38 -30.88 14.08
C LEU A 166 -1.64 -32.38 14.01
N GLU A 167 -2.87 -32.84 14.21
CA GLU A 167 -3.20 -34.27 14.17
C GLU A 167 -2.97 -34.87 12.78
N PHE A 168 -3.21 -34.10 11.71
CA PHE A 168 -2.83 -34.50 10.35
C PHE A 168 -1.31 -34.53 10.16
N VAL A 169 -0.62 -33.44 10.54
CA VAL A 169 0.83 -33.31 10.39
C VAL A 169 1.61 -34.37 11.18
N LYS A 170 1.11 -34.79 12.34
CA LYS A 170 1.72 -35.82 13.19
C LYS A 170 1.76 -37.21 12.58
N GLN A 171 0.97 -37.48 11.54
CA GLN A 171 0.99 -38.76 10.84
C GLN A 171 2.37 -39.00 10.20
N GLU A 172 3.04 -37.94 9.73
CA GLU A 172 4.41 -37.98 9.20
C GLU A 172 5.43 -37.45 10.20
N PHE A 173 5.12 -36.35 10.89
CA PHE A 173 6.05 -35.65 11.77
C PHE A 173 5.63 -35.78 13.24
N THR A 174 5.97 -36.91 13.87
CA THR A 174 5.50 -37.26 15.22
C THR A 174 5.89 -36.25 16.31
N ASP A 175 7.05 -35.59 16.17
CA ASP A 175 7.54 -34.58 17.11
C ASP A 175 6.93 -33.18 16.91
N ALA A 176 5.96 -33.05 16.01
CA ALA A 176 5.33 -31.77 15.72
C ALA A 176 4.51 -31.26 16.92
N PHE A 177 4.46 -29.93 17.06
CA PHE A 177 3.66 -29.27 18.10
C PHE A 177 3.18 -27.88 17.68
N VAL A 178 2.09 -27.40 18.29
CA VAL A 178 1.56 -26.05 18.05
C VAL A 178 2.39 -25.01 18.80
N ALA A 179 2.84 -23.99 18.07
CA ALA A 179 3.57 -22.85 18.59
C ALA A 179 2.86 -21.53 18.26
N ARG A 180 2.94 -20.56 19.18
CA ARG A 180 2.49 -19.18 18.91
C ARG A 180 3.41 -18.53 17.88
N SER A 181 2.80 -17.78 16.96
CA SER A 181 3.50 -17.07 15.90
C SER A 181 2.61 -15.95 15.36
N THR A 182 3.22 -14.99 14.69
CA THR A 182 2.48 -14.02 13.89
C THR A 182 2.11 -14.66 12.55
N VAL A 183 0.82 -14.65 12.24
CA VAL A 183 0.27 -15.27 11.02
C VAL A 183 -0.42 -14.22 10.17
N THR A 184 -0.42 -14.48 8.87
CA THR A 184 -1.04 -13.63 7.88
C THR A 184 -2.27 -14.36 7.36
N VAL A 185 -3.44 -13.84 7.69
CA VAL A 185 -4.74 -14.43 7.33
C VAL A 185 -5.49 -13.48 6.40
N THR A 186 -6.20 -14.03 5.41
CA THR A 186 -7.10 -13.29 4.53
C THR A 186 -8.50 -13.39 5.10
N ARG A 187 -9.17 -12.26 5.31
CA ARG A 187 -10.53 -12.18 5.83
C ARG A 187 -11.51 -11.64 4.80
#